data_AF-Q3IDQ7-F1
#
_entry.id   AF-Q3IDQ7-F1
#
_cell.length_a   1.000
_cell.length_b   1.000
_cell.length_c   1.000
_cell.angle_alpha   90.00
_cell.angle_beta   90.00
_cell.angle_gamma   90.00
#
_symmetry.space_group_name_H-M   'P 1'
#
loop_
_entity.id
_entity.type
_entity.pdbx_description
1 polymer ?
#
loop_
_entity_poly.entity_id
_entity_poly.type
_entity_poly.pdbx_seq_one_letter_code
_entity_poly.pdbx_strand_id
1 'polypeptide(L)'
;MRFFQVGLLCLALFVQYRLWFGHNGVQDYTRLKSAVASHLQTNEKLIKRNKVLTADIEDLKLGHEGIEERARNELGMIKAGETFIRVLPAQQ
;
A
#
# COMPACT_ATOMS: atom_id res chain seq x y z
N MET A 1 -3.24 41.80 46.93
CA MET A 1 -2.21 41.47 45.91
C MET A 1 -1.66 40.05 46.04
N ARG A 2 -1.13 39.61 47.19
CA ARG A 2 -0.58 38.24 47.36
C ARG A 2 -1.55 37.10 47.05
N PHE A 3 -2.81 37.20 47.49
CA PHE A 3 -3.83 36.17 47.20
C PHE A 3 -4.14 36.02 45.70
N PHE A 4 -4.11 37.11 44.94
CA PHE A 4 -4.31 37.07 43.49
C PHE A 4 -3.16 36.35 42.78
N GLN A 5 -1.92 36.59 43.22
CA GLN A 5 -0.73 35.91 42.69
C GLN A 5 -0.78 34.40 42.95
N VAL A 6 -1.20 33.98 44.16
CA VAL A 6 -1.36 32.56 44.49
C VAL A 6 -2.45 31.90 43.64
N GLY A 7 -3.60 32.55 43.46
CA GLY A 7 -4.68 32.04 42.60
C GLY A 7 -4.23 31.88 41.14
N LEU A 8 -3.49 32.85 40.60
CA LEU A 8 -2.95 32.77 39.25
C LEU A 8 -1.92 31.65 39.10
N LEU A 9 -1.06 31.45 40.10
CA LEU A 9 -0.09 30.36 40.13
C LEU A 9 -0.78 28.99 40.15
N CYS A 10 -1.82 28.83 40.98
CA CYS A 10 -2.62 27.60 41.02
C CYS A 10 -3.30 27.31 39.67
N LEU A 11 -3.87 28.32 39.02
CA LEU A 11 -4.48 28.17 37.69
C LEU A 11 -3.43 27.79 36.64
N ALA A 12 -2.26 28.43 36.65
CA ALA A 12 -1.16 28.12 35.74
C ALA A 12 -0.68 26.68 35.91
N LEU A 13 -0.51 26.22 37.16
CA LEU A 13 -0.16 24.83 37.46
C LEU A 13 -1.25 23.85 37.01
N PHE A 14 -2.53 24.20 37.19
CA PHE A 14 -3.64 23.36 36.73
C PHE A 14 -3.68 23.24 35.20
N VAL A 15 -3.46 24.34 34.48
CA VAL A 15 -3.39 24.33 33.00
C VAL A 15 -2.18 23.54 32.53
N GLN A 16 -1.00 23.71 33.16
CA GLN A 16 0.19 22.92 32.86
C GLN A 16 -0.04 21.43 33.10
N TYR A 17 -0.66 21.06 34.22
CA TYR A 17 -1.00 19.67 34.53
C TYR A 17 -1.97 19.09 33.51
N ARG A 18 -3.03 19.82 33.17
CA ARG A 18 -4.02 19.39 32.17
C ARG A 18 -3.44 19.32 30.76
N LEU A 19 -2.48 20.15 30.40
CA LEU A 19 -1.81 20.10 29.09
C LEU A 19 -0.93 18.86 28.95
N TRP A 20 -0.30 18.43 30.05
CA TRP A 20 0.56 17.25 30.09
C TRP A 20 -0.23 15.93 30.26
N PHE A 21 -1.22 15.89 31.16
CA PHE A 21 -1.97 14.68 31.54
C PHE A 21 -3.42 14.61 31.02
N GLY A 22 -3.94 15.67 30.41
CA GLY A 22 -5.30 15.66 29.89
C GLY A 22 -5.44 14.66 28.72
N HIS A 23 -6.65 14.15 28.50
CA HIS A 23 -7.02 13.21 27.42
C HIS A 23 -6.71 13.68 25.98
N ASN A 24 -6.24 14.92 25.81
CA ASN A 24 -5.77 15.50 24.54
C ASN A 24 -4.34 16.05 24.69
N GLY A 25 -3.60 15.57 25.70
CA GLY A 25 -2.27 16.03 26.02
C GLY A 25 -1.27 15.61 24.95
N VAL A 26 -0.11 16.28 24.96
CA VAL A 26 0.98 16.05 24.01
C VAL A 26 1.37 14.55 23.94
N GLN A 27 1.20 13.81 25.03
CA GLN A 27 1.47 12.37 25.08
C GLN A 27 0.52 11.54 24.19
N ASP A 28 -0.78 11.80 24.22
CA ASP A 28 -1.75 11.03 23.41
C ASP A 28 -1.58 11.37 21.93
N TYR A 29 -1.34 12.64 21.61
CA TYR A 29 -1.05 13.06 20.24
C TYR A 29 0.23 12.40 19.69
N THR A 30 1.31 12.34 20.49
CA THR A 30 2.56 11.71 20.06
C THR A 30 2.43 10.19 19.92
N ARG A 31 1.67 9.52 20.81
CA ARG A 31 1.35 8.09 20.68
C ARG A 31 0.51 7.78 19.44
N LEU A 32 -0.52 8.57 19.18
CA LEU A 32 -1.36 8.36 18.00
C LEU A 32 -0.60 8.67 16.71
N LYS A 33 0.21 9.75 16.71
CA LYS A 33 1.08 10.10 15.58
C LYS A 33 2.12 9.01 15.30
N SER A 34 2.72 8.41 16.33
CA SER A 34 3.69 7.32 16.16
C SER A 34 3.02 6.02 15.67
N ALA A 35 1.83 5.71 16.17
CA ALA A 35 1.03 4.59 15.67
C ALA A 35 0.69 4.77 14.18
N VAL A 36 0.19 5.95 13.79
CA VAL A 36 -0.10 6.27 12.38
C VAL A 36 1.15 6.18 11.51
N ALA A 37 2.30 6.71 11.97
CA ALA A 37 3.56 6.63 11.23
C ALA A 37 4.02 5.18 11.03
N SER A 38 3.89 4.33 12.05
CA SER A 38 4.21 2.89 11.95
C SER A 38 3.29 2.15 10.97
N HIS A 39 1.99 2.47 11.00
CA HIS A 39 1.03 1.91 10.06
C HIS A 39 1.29 2.37 8.62
N LEU A 40 1.63 3.65 8.41
CA LEU A 40 2.00 4.17 7.09
C LEU A 40 3.24 3.48 6.53
N GLN A 41 4.30 3.35 7.34
CA GLN A 41 5.53 2.65 6.91
C GLN A 41 5.27 1.19 6.54
N THR A 42 4.42 0.51 7.32
CA THR A 42 4.03 -0.88 7.02
C THR A 42 3.23 -0.96 5.73
N ASN A 43 2.30 -0.02 5.51
CA ASN A 43 1.49 0.04 4.30
C ASN A 43 2.35 0.33 3.05
N GLU A 44 3.26 1.30 3.12
CA GLU A 44 4.20 1.59 2.02
C GLU A 44 5.03 0.36 1.63
N LYS A 45 5.51 -0.40 2.63
CA LYS A 45 6.22 -1.66 2.37
C LYS A 45 5.34 -2.69 1.67
N LEU A 46 4.06 -2.81 2.06
CA LEU A 46 3.11 -3.71 1.43
C LEU A 46 2.78 -3.29 0.00
N ILE A 47 2.54 -2.00 -0.25
CA ILE A 47 2.29 -1.44 -1.59
C ILE A 47 3.48 -1.71 -2.50
N LYS A 48 4.70 -1.47 -2.03
CA LYS A 48 5.92 -1.72 -2.81
C LYS A 48 6.07 -3.20 -3.17
N ARG A 49 5.82 -4.10 -2.21
CA ARG A 49 5.83 -5.55 -2.47
C ARG A 49 4.75 -5.94 -3.47
N ASN A 50 3.52 -5.46 -3.27
CA ASN A 50 2.41 -5.77 -4.16
C ASN A 50 2.70 -5.34 -5.60
N LYS A 51 3.27 -4.14 -5.80
CA LYS A 51 3.70 -3.66 -7.12
C LYS A 51 4.73 -4.58 -7.79
N VAL A 52 5.71 -5.07 -7.04
CA VAL A 52 6.70 -6.03 -7.57
C VAL A 52 6.03 -7.35 -7.91
N LEU A 53 5.20 -7.91 -7.02
CA LEU A 53 4.49 -9.16 -7.30
C LEU A 53 3.56 -9.04 -8.52
N THR A 54 2.87 -7.91 -8.69
CA THR A 54 2.02 -7.68 -9.86
C THR A 54 2.84 -7.64 -11.14
N ALA A 55 4.00 -6.97 -11.13
CA ALA A 55 4.91 -6.95 -12.26
C ALA A 55 5.49 -8.34 -12.56
N ASP A 56 5.86 -9.11 -11.53
CA ASP A 56 6.34 -10.49 -11.69
C ASP A 56 5.24 -11.39 -12.27
N ILE A 57 3.99 -11.24 -11.84
CA ILE A 57 2.85 -11.99 -12.39
C ILE A 57 2.60 -11.61 -13.85
N GLU A 58 2.69 -10.33 -14.18
CA GLU A 58 2.53 -9.83 -15.54
C GLU A 58 3.65 -10.36 -16.44
N ASP A 59 4.91 -10.31 -16.01
CA ASP A 59 6.06 -10.87 -16.73
C ASP A 59 5.95 -12.39 -16.90
N LEU A 60 5.50 -13.12 -15.87
CA LEU A 60 5.26 -14.57 -15.97
C LEU A 60 4.13 -14.90 -16.96
N LYS A 61 3.05 -14.12 -16.96
CA LYS A 61 1.93 -14.30 -17.89
C LYS A 61 2.35 -13.97 -19.32
N LEU A 62 2.93 -12.80 -19.54
CA LEU A 62 3.42 -12.37 -20.85
C LEU A 62 4.55 -13.27 -21.36
N GLY A 63 5.38 -13.81 -20.47
CA GLY A 63 6.42 -14.77 -20.81
C GLY A 63 5.83 -16.11 -21.26
N HIS A 64 4.83 -16.64 -20.55
CA HIS A 64 4.12 -17.86 -20.98
C HIS A 64 3.33 -17.65 -22.26
N GLU A 65 2.56 -16.56 -22.33
CA GLU A 65 1.79 -16.16 -23.51
C GLU A 65 2.73 -15.90 -24.69
N GLY A 66 3.88 -15.27 -24.47
CA GLY A 66 4.88 -15.01 -25.50
C GLY A 66 5.57 -16.27 -26.01
N ILE A 67 5.86 -17.24 -25.13
CA ILE A 67 6.37 -18.56 -25.55
C ILE A 67 5.30 -19.31 -26.34
N GLU A 68 4.05 -19.29 -25.89
CA GLU A 68 2.93 -19.93 -26.56
C GLU A 68 2.64 -19.29 -27.93
N GLU A 69 2.62 -17.97 -28.02
CA GLU A 69 2.50 -17.22 -29.28
C GLU A 69 3.62 -17.58 -30.25
N ARG A 70 4.88 -17.62 -29.79
CA ARG A 70 6.01 -18.07 -30.62
C ARG A 70 5.85 -19.53 -31.06
N ALA A 71 5.46 -20.43 -30.15
CA ALA A 71 5.26 -21.83 -30.48
C ALA A 71 4.11 -22.04 -31.49
N ARG A 72 3.01 -21.29 -31.36
CA ARG A 72 1.84 -21.35 -32.25
C ARG A 72 2.10 -20.68 -33.60
N ASN A 73 2.70 -19.48 -33.61
CA ASN A 73 2.87 -18.66 -34.82
C ASN A 73 4.14 -19.01 -35.62
N GLU A 74 5.28 -19.25 -34.96
CA GLU A 74 6.55 -19.56 -35.64
C GLU A 74 6.74 -21.06 -35.89
N LEU A 75 6.38 -21.91 -34.92
CA LEU A 75 6.59 -23.36 -35.00
C LEU A 75 5.35 -24.15 -35.42
N GLY A 76 4.17 -23.52 -35.48
CA GLY A 76 2.92 -24.19 -35.83
C GLY A 76 2.52 -25.28 -34.83
N MET A 77 3.00 -25.22 -33.58
CA MET A 77 2.69 -26.21 -32.56
C MET A 77 1.23 -26.07 -32.12
N ILE A 78 0.54 -27.21 -31.99
CA ILE A 78 -0.84 -27.29 -31.54
C ILE A 78 -0.84 -28.06 -30.21
N LYS A 79 -1.55 -27.53 -29.21
CA LYS A 79 -1.68 -28.19 -27.90
C LYS A 79 -2.55 -29.45 -28.02
N ALA A 80 -2.23 -30.47 -27.23
CA ALA A 80 -2.99 -31.71 -27.22
C ALA A 80 -4.48 -31.46 -26.92
N GLY A 81 -5.37 -31.94 -27.79
CA GLY A 81 -6.82 -31.79 -27.66
C GLY A 81 -7.42 -30.54 -28.32
N GLU A 82 -6.61 -29.66 -28.92
CA GLU A 82 -7.11 -28.50 -29.66
C GLU A 82 -7.37 -28.83 -31.15
N THR A 83 -8.37 -28.18 -31.74
CA THR A 83 -8.65 -28.24 -33.20
C THR A 83 -8.12 -26.99 -33.86
N PHE A 84 -7.14 -27.13 -34.75
CA PHE A 84 -6.56 -26.00 -35.49
C PHE A 84 -7.44 -25.61 -36.67
N ILE A 85 -7.93 -24.37 -36.67
CA ILE A 85 -8.76 -23.81 -37.75
C ILE A 85 -7.93 -22.78 -38.51
N ARG A 86 -7.56 -23.10 -39.75
CA ARG A 86 -6.91 -22.16 -40.66
C ARG A 86 -7.96 -21.46 -41.50
N VAL A 87 -8.19 -20.17 -41.22
CA VAL A 87 -9.04 -19.34 -42.08
C VAL A 87 -8.24 -19.01 -43.34
N LEU A 88 -8.65 -19.57 -44.47
CA LEU A 88 -8.13 -19.16 -45.77
C LEU A 88 -8.83 -17.84 -46.14
N PRO A 89 -8.10 -16.78 -46.52
CA PRO A 89 -8.74 -15.58 -47.03
C PRO A 89 -9.60 -15.94 -48.25
N ALA A 90 -10.80 -15.37 -48.32
CA ALA A 90 -11.66 -15.51 -49.49
C ALA A 90 -10.87 -15.03 -50.70
N GLN A 91 -10.76 -15.90 -51.72
CA GLN A 91 -10.23 -15.53 -53.02
C GLN A 91 -11.06 -14.34 -53.51
N GLN A 92 -10.45 -13.15 -53.58
CA GLN A 92 -10.95 -12.12 -54.48
C GLN A 92 -10.71 -12.57 -55.91
#